data_AF-A0A023BZ11-F1
#
_entry.id   AF-A0A023BZ11-F1
#
_cell.length_a   1.000
_cell.length_b   1.000
_cell.length_c   1.000
_cell.angle_alpha   90.00
_cell.angle_beta   90.00
_cell.angle_gamma   90.00
#
_symmetry.space_group_name_H-M   'P 1'
#
loop_
_entity.id
_entity.type
_entity.pdbx_description
1 polymer ?
#
loop_
_entity_poly.entity_id
_entity_poly.type
_entity_poly.pdbx_seq_one_letter_code
_entity_poly.pdbx_strand_id
1 'polypeptide(L)'
;MDKLNFGSALKLIVYILVISYITDKIIYYALNTVSDKILSGQAVGKLNHFLIVKDSVDILTFGNSRTNHHINPEKLSLPGFNMGSDARSIAFCATLIKMLPKDKKQLVVVNVDSKNIFKTNYSGDDIGPLRIRYHRSDIIKQEVDKVFSYDPIQNFYWSKAYNGKVLGLFKNFFMPKYDHTKYHGYDPIYVNETQREIFKNFLKKPKRKECLDSYILNPLYESYLNQIKTFCENNNKRLVLITSPFYSDECKNDNKKMIEIFKTMNIEYHDFSDLFRDNNQIEYWKDDVHLSDKGAQVFSEILNNALYKKN
;
A
#
# COMPACT_ATOMS: atom_id res chain seq x y z
N MET A 1 -4.43 -52.96 20.47
CA MET A 1 -4.21 -52.59 19.06
C MET A 1 -3.08 -53.43 18.53
N ASP A 2 -3.37 -54.33 17.58
CA ASP A 2 -2.36 -55.21 17.00
C ASP A 2 -1.27 -54.39 16.28
N LYS A 3 -0.01 -54.79 16.46
CA LYS A 3 1.14 -54.13 15.81
C LYS A 3 0.99 -54.01 14.29
N LEU A 4 0.26 -54.95 13.66
CA LEU A 4 -0.11 -54.95 12.25
C LEU A 4 -1.03 -53.78 11.86
N ASN A 5 -1.96 -53.38 12.74
CA ASN A 5 -2.86 -52.25 12.51
C ASN A 5 -2.17 -50.90 12.70
N PHE A 6 -1.20 -50.83 13.63
CA PHE A 6 -0.41 -49.61 13.83
C PHE A 6 0.50 -49.30 12.64
N GLY A 7 1.22 -50.31 12.10
CA GLY A 7 2.10 -50.14 10.94
C GLY A 7 1.36 -49.71 9.67
N SER A 8 0.16 -50.27 9.45
CA SER A 8 -0.68 -49.90 8.31
C SER A 8 -1.26 -48.48 8.46
N ALA A 9 -1.69 -48.10 9.66
CA ALA A 9 -2.15 -46.74 9.95
C ALA A 9 -1.04 -45.70 9.76
N LEU A 10 0.18 -45.98 10.24
CA LEU A 10 1.33 -45.09 10.06
C LEU A 10 1.67 -44.89 8.58
N LYS A 11 1.69 -45.98 7.77
CA LYS A 11 1.88 -45.88 6.32
C LYS A 11 0.82 -45.00 5.67
N LEU A 12 -0.46 -45.18 6.02
CA LEU A 12 -1.55 -44.36 5.49
C LEU A 12 -1.38 -42.88 5.84
N ILE A 13 -1.02 -42.55 7.09
CA ILE A 13 -0.75 -41.18 7.51
C ILE A 13 0.39 -40.57 6.69
N VAL A 14 1.50 -41.29 6.51
CA VAL A 14 2.62 -40.82 5.70
C VAL A 14 2.19 -40.60 4.25
N TYR A 15 1.42 -41.51 3.66
CA TYR A 15 0.88 -41.33 2.31
C TYR A 15 0.00 -40.07 2.19
N ILE A 16 -0.90 -39.85 3.16
CA ILE A 16 -1.75 -38.66 3.18
C ILE A 16 -0.90 -37.38 3.26
N LEU A 17 0.12 -37.37 4.12
CA LEU A 17 1.02 -36.21 4.26
C LEU A 17 1.82 -35.94 2.97
N VAL A 18 2.34 -36.98 2.33
CA VAL A 18 3.08 -36.86 1.06
C VAL A 18 2.17 -36.36 -0.06
N ILE A 19 0.97 -36.95 -0.21
CA ILE A 19 0.00 -36.53 -1.23
C ILE A 19 -0.45 -35.08 -0.99
N SER A 20 -0.74 -34.71 0.27
CA SER A 20 -1.11 -33.36 0.66
C SER A 20 -0.01 -32.35 0.31
N TYR A 21 1.24 -32.67 0.62
CA TYR A 21 2.40 -31.83 0.30
C TYR A 21 2.60 -31.65 -1.21
N ILE A 22 2.53 -32.73 -1.99
CA ILE A 22 2.67 -32.66 -3.46
C ILE A 22 1.52 -31.84 -4.06
N THR A 23 0.30 -32.09 -3.60
CA THR A 23 -0.90 -31.39 -4.06
C THR A 23 -0.81 -29.88 -3.79
N ASP A 24 -0.35 -29.49 -2.60
CA ASP A 24 -0.11 -28.09 -2.27
C ASP A 24 0.86 -27.40 -3.24
N LYS A 25 1.97 -28.07 -3.59
CA LYS A 25 2.96 -27.51 -4.52
C LYS A 25 2.40 -27.38 -5.93
N ILE A 26 1.66 -28.38 -6.41
CA ILE A 26 0.98 -28.32 -7.71
C ILE A 26 0.00 -27.14 -7.74
N ILE A 27 -0.86 -27.02 -6.72
CA ILE A 27 -1.83 -25.91 -6.61
C ILE A 27 -1.10 -24.57 -6.56
N TYR A 28 -0.04 -24.46 -5.77
CA TYR A 28 0.74 -23.24 -5.64
C TYR A 28 1.34 -22.79 -6.98
N TYR A 29 1.98 -23.69 -7.73
CA TYR A 29 2.56 -23.35 -9.04
C TYR A 29 1.49 -23.05 -10.09
N ALA A 30 0.35 -23.75 -10.06
CA ALA A 30 -0.80 -23.43 -10.93
C ALA A 30 -1.34 -22.02 -10.64
N LEU A 31 -1.56 -21.70 -9.36
CA LEU A 31 -2.01 -20.36 -8.94
C LEU A 31 -1.00 -19.28 -9.30
N ASN A 32 0.31 -19.53 -9.18
CA ASN A 32 1.34 -18.60 -9.63
C ASN A 32 1.25 -18.30 -11.13
N THR A 33 1.04 -19.33 -11.94
CA THR A 33 0.94 -19.18 -13.41
C THR A 33 -0.23 -18.29 -13.80
N VAL A 34 -1.37 -18.43 -13.11
CA VAL A 34 -2.54 -17.56 -13.32
C VAL A 34 -2.29 -16.16 -12.75
N SER A 35 -1.74 -16.09 -11.54
CA SER A 35 -1.41 -14.86 -10.82
C SER A 35 -0.52 -13.94 -11.67
N ASP A 36 0.54 -14.47 -12.29
CA ASP A 36 1.51 -13.67 -13.05
C ASP A 36 0.92 -13.03 -14.32
N LYS A 37 -0.20 -13.54 -14.82
CA LYS A 37 -0.90 -12.95 -15.98
C LYS A 37 -1.86 -11.83 -15.59
N ILE A 38 -2.12 -11.63 -14.30
CA ILE A 38 -3.05 -10.62 -13.83
C ILE A 38 -2.29 -9.33 -13.58
N LEU A 39 -2.69 -8.28 -14.30
CA LEU A 39 -2.16 -6.91 -14.16
C LEU A 39 -3.21 -5.90 -13.73
N SER A 40 -4.43 -6.37 -13.39
CA SER A 40 -5.52 -5.52 -12.91
C SER A 40 -6.05 -5.92 -11.53
N GLY A 41 -6.60 -4.94 -10.82
CA GLY A 41 -7.15 -5.10 -9.47
C GLY A 41 -6.10 -5.04 -8.36
N GLN A 42 -6.51 -4.63 -7.16
CA GLN A 42 -5.58 -4.38 -6.06
C GLN A 42 -5.05 -5.62 -5.36
N ALA A 43 -5.78 -6.74 -5.41
CA ALA A 43 -5.41 -7.95 -4.68
C ALA A 43 -4.09 -8.58 -5.16
N VAL A 44 -3.83 -8.48 -6.47
CA VAL A 44 -2.67 -9.11 -7.14
C VAL A 44 -2.15 -8.22 -8.27
N GLY A 45 -3.06 -7.77 -9.16
CA GLY A 45 -2.66 -7.16 -10.42
C GLY A 45 -1.86 -5.87 -10.30
N LYS A 46 -2.22 -4.99 -9.37
CA LYS A 46 -1.49 -3.74 -9.14
C LYS A 46 -0.05 -3.99 -8.69
N LEU A 47 0.17 -4.97 -7.80
CA LEU A 47 1.52 -5.37 -7.40
C LEU A 47 2.29 -5.92 -8.60
N ASN A 48 1.69 -6.80 -9.39
CA ASN A 48 2.36 -7.38 -10.56
C ASN A 48 2.73 -6.30 -11.59
N HIS A 49 1.82 -5.37 -11.83
CA HIS A 49 2.08 -4.25 -12.72
C HIS A 49 3.23 -3.38 -12.20
N PHE A 50 3.23 -3.03 -10.91
CA PHE A 50 4.35 -2.36 -10.27
C PHE A 50 5.68 -3.11 -10.48
N LEU A 51 5.71 -4.43 -10.30
CA LEU A 51 6.94 -5.21 -10.48
C LEU A 51 7.49 -5.16 -11.91
N ILE A 52 6.62 -4.96 -12.91
CA ILE A 52 7.00 -4.80 -14.32
C ILE A 52 7.54 -3.40 -14.60
N VAL A 53 6.90 -2.36 -14.06
CA VAL A 53 7.18 -0.95 -14.45
C VAL A 53 8.11 -0.20 -13.51
N LYS A 54 8.34 -0.69 -12.29
CA LYS A 54 9.14 0.01 -11.27
C LYS A 54 10.56 0.37 -11.72
N ASP A 55 11.10 -0.36 -12.70
CA ASP A 55 12.45 -0.13 -13.22
C ASP A 55 12.48 0.85 -14.39
N SER A 56 11.33 1.14 -15.02
CA SER A 56 11.21 2.05 -16.17
C SER A 56 10.71 3.44 -15.82
N VAL A 57 10.02 3.62 -14.69
CA VAL A 57 9.44 4.91 -14.27
C VAL A 57 10.39 5.73 -13.40
N ASP A 58 10.24 7.05 -13.42
CA ASP A 58 11.11 7.99 -12.70
C ASP A 58 10.50 8.51 -11.41
N ILE A 59 9.16 8.46 -11.27
CA ILE A 59 8.44 8.81 -10.04
C ILE A 59 7.53 7.68 -9.58
N LEU A 60 7.58 7.36 -8.29
CA LEU A 60 6.75 6.34 -7.68
C LEU A 60 6.09 6.88 -6.43
N THR A 61 4.77 6.73 -6.35
CA THR A 61 4.00 7.17 -5.17
C THR A 61 3.50 5.97 -4.38
N PHE A 62 3.72 5.98 -3.07
CA PHE A 62 3.32 4.92 -2.15
C PHE A 62 2.44 5.49 -1.04
N GLY A 63 1.63 4.62 -0.45
CA GLY A 63 0.80 4.95 0.70
C GLY A 63 -0.51 4.19 0.68
N ASN A 64 -1.53 4.78 1.28
CA ASN A 64 -2.82 4.15 1.52
C ASN A 64 -3.86 4.47 0.44
N SER A 65 -5.14 4.34 0.78
CA SER A 65 -6.26 4.69 -0.11
C SER A 65 -6.18 6.13 -0.59
N ARG A 66 -5.67 7.06 0.22
CA ARG A 66 -5.51 8.45 -0.20
C ARG A 66 -4.46 8.58 -1.30
N THR A 67 -3.31 7.93 -1.19
CA THR A 67 -2.38 7.88 -2.34
C THR A 67 -3.06 7.28 -3.56
N ASN A 68 -3.72 6.14 -3.39
CA ASN A 68 -4.39 5.39 -4.48
C ASN A 68 -5.40 6.25 -5.27
N HIS A 69 -6.11 7.15 -4.56
CA HIS A 69 -7.22 7.93 -5.11
C HIS A 69 -6.93 9.42 -5.27
N HIS A 70 -5.86 9.96 -4.69
CA HIS A 70 -5.56 11.40 -4.71
C HIS A 70 -4.48 11.75 -5.73
N ILE A 71 -3.59 10.83 -6.05
CA ILE A 71 -2.42 11.13 -6.90
C ILE A 71 -2.60 10.47 -8.26
N ASN A 72 -2.75 11.28 -9.30
CA ASN A 72 -2.70 10.85 -10.68
C ASN A 72 -1.28 11.06 -11.24
N PRO A 73 -0.50 9.99 -11.50
CA PRO A 73 0.84 10.12 -12.07
C PRO A 73 0.90 10.82 -13.43
N GLU A 74 -0.18 10.78 -14.22
CA GLU A 74 -0.24 11.47 -15.52
C GLU A 74 -0.23 13.01 -15.38
N LYS A 75 -0.52 13.52 -14.19
CA LYS A 75 -0.42 14.96 -13.86
C LYS A 75 0.94 15.36 -13.32
N LEU A 76 1.84 14.40 -13.13
CA LEU A 76 3.21 14.65 -12.70
C LEU A 76 4.10 14.79 -13.95
N SER A 77 5.15 15.59 -13.87
CA SER A 77 6.00 15.91 -15.02
C SER A 77 6.94 14.78 -15.44
N LEU A 78 7.04 13.71 -14.65
CA LEU A 78 7.89 12.55 -14.91
C LEU A 78 7.03 11.30 -15.10
N PRO A 79 7.46 10.35 -15.96
CA PRO A 79 6.81 9.06 -16.10
C PRO A 79 6.70 8.38 -14.73
N GLY A 80 5.48 8.05 -14.33
CA GLY A 80 5.20 7.66 -12.97
C GLY A 80 4.27 6.46 -12.81
N PHE A 81 4.31 5.88 -11.62
CA PHE A 81 3.35 4.86 -11.22
C PHE A 81 2.90 5.06 -9.77
N ASN A 82 1.59 4.97 -9.55
CA ASN A 82 1.00 5.06 -8.23
C ASN A 82 0.79 3.66 -7.64
N MET A 83 1.59 3.32 -6.63
CA MET A 83 1.52 2.08 -5.87
C MET A 83 0.81 2.24 -4.51
N GLY A 84 0.00 3.30 -4.35
CA GLY A 84 -0.93 3.44 -3.24
C GLY A 84 -1.92 2.28 -3.22
N SER A 85 -2.30 1.78 -2.05
CA SER A 85 -3.28 0.70 -1.94
C SER A 85 -4.14 0.87 -0.69
N ASP A 86 -5.41 0.51 -0.80
CA ASP A 86 -6.36 0.67 0.28
C ASP A 86 -5.95 -0.15 1.50
N ALA A 87 -6.14 0.44 2.69
CA ALA A 87 -5.79 -0.15 3.98
C ALA A 87 -4.32 -0.60 4.07
N ARG A 88 -3.40 0.18 3.49
CA ARG A 88 -1.94 0.01 3.65
C ARG A 88 -1.31 1.10 4.49
N SER A 89 -0.12 0.83 5.00
CA SER A 89 0.68 1.75 5.79
C SER A 89 2.16 1.57 5.45
N ILE A 90 3.05 1.95 6.37
CA ILE A 90 4.47 2.09 6.09
C ILE A 90 5.19 0.75 5.88
N ALA A 91 4.79 -0.36 6.51
CA ALA A 91 5.44 -1.66 6.32
C ALA A 91 5.26 -2.16 4.88
N PHE A 92 4.05 -2.05 4.34
CA PHE A 92 3.77 -2.34 2.94
C PHE A 92 4.61 -1.47 2.01
N CYS A 93 4.59 -0.15 2.23
CA CYS A 93 5.33 0.81 1.41
C CYS A 93 6.85 0.56 1.45
N ALA A 94 7.41 0.39 2.65
CA ALA A 94 8.83 0.15 2.85
C ALA A 94 9.31 -1.12 2.15
N THR A 95 8.51 -2.18 2.22
CA THR A 95 8.83 -3.45 1.56
C THR A 95 8.92 -3.27 0.05
N LEU A 96 7.95 -2.57 -0.56
CA LEU A 96 7.97 -2.31 -2.01
C LEU A 96 9.08 -1.35 -2.44
N ILE A 97 9.37 -0.33 -1.62
CA ILE A 97 10.45 0.61 -1.90
C ILE A 97 11.80 -0.12 -1.91
N LYS A 98 12.03 -1.09 -1.03
CA LYS A 98 13.25 -1.92 -1.03
C LYS A 98 13.42 -2.77 -2.30
N MET A 99 12.34 -2.98 -3.07
CA MET A 99 12.38 -3.72 -4.34
C MET A 99 12.74 -2.85 -5.55
N LEU A 100 12.88 -1.53 -5.36
CA LEU A 100 13.26 -0.60 -6.42
C LEU A 100 14.70 -0.88 -6.90
N PRO A 101 15.00 -0.58 -8.17
CA PRO A 101 16.33 -0.82 -8.74
C PRO A 101 17.37 0.04 -8.02
N LYS A 102 18.55 -0.51 -7.73
CA LYS A 102 19.56 0.20 -6.93
C LYS A 102 20.22 1.36 -7.68
N ASP A 103 20.41 1.21 -8.99
CA ASP A 103 21.25 2.12 -9.79
C ASP A 103 20.47 3.18 -10.57
N LYS A 104 19.13 3.19 -10.48
CA LYS A 104 18.28 4.18 -11.17
C LYS A 104 17.91 5.33 -10.24
N LYS A 105 18.12 6.55 -10.73
CA LYS A 105 17.62 7.76 -10.10
C LYS A 105 16.10 7.80 -10.16
N GLN A 106 15.44 7.89 -9.01
CA GLN A 106 13.98 7.96 -8.93
C GLN A 106 13.53 8.88 -7.80
N LEU A 107 12.36 9.48 -7.97
CA LEU A 107 11.64 10.20 -6.92
C LEU A 107 10.63 9.26 -6.26
N VAL A 108 10.79 9.06 -4.95
CA VAL A 108 9.90 8.21 -4.13
C VAL A 108 9.06 9.13 -3.26
N VAL A 109 7.76 9.18 -3.52
CA VAL A 109 6.79 9.97 -2.75
C VAL A 109 5.99 9.01 -1.86
N VAL A 110 5.95 9.25 -0.55
CA VAL A 110 5.20 8.40 0.38
C VAL A 110 4.18 9.24 1.14
N ASN A 111 2.90 8.91 1.00
CA ASN A 111 1.89 9.51 1.86
C ASN A 111 1.94 8.88 3.25
N VAL A 112 2.08 9.72 4.26
CA VAL A 112 2.04 9.37 5.68
C VAL A 112 0.88 10.11 6.36
N ASP A 113 0.34 9.52 7.42
CA ASP A 113 -0.76 10.10 8.19
C ASP A 113 -0.41 10.04 9.68
N SER A 114 -0.48 11.18 10.36
CA SER A 114 -1.53 11.33 11.36
C SER A 114 -1.77 10.16 12.31
N LYS A 115 -2.94 9.58 12.06
CA LYS A 115 -3.54 8.46 12.77
C LYS A 115 -2.73 7.16 12.67
N ASN A 116 -1.83 7.02 11.69
CA ASN A 116 -1.04 5.81 11.50
C ASN A 116 0.32 5.90 12.22
N ILE A 117 0.99 7.05 12.14
CA ILE A 117 2.34 7.24 12.69
C ILE A 117 2.36 7.19 14.23
N PHE A 118 1.32 7.72 14.86
CA PHE A 118 1.16 7.76 16.32
C PHE A 118 0.33 6.59 16.88
N LYS A 119 -0.02 5.61 16.05
CA LYS A 119 -0.80 4.44 16.47
C LYS A 119 0.06 3.55 17.36
N THR A 120 -0.18 3.58 18.66
CA THR A 120 0.60 2.81 19.65
C THR A 120 0.58 1.30 19.39
N ASN A 121 -0.52 0.77 18.88
CA ASN A 121 -0.68 -0.65 18.53
C ASN A 121 -0.44 -0.96 17.04
N TYR A 122 0.29 -0.12 16.31
CA TYR A 122 0.71 -0.46 14.95
C TYR A 122 1.68 -1.65 14.98
N SER A 123 1.39 -2.68 14.18
CA SER A 123 2.08 -3.97 14.17
C SER A 123 2.73 -4.34 12.83
N GLY A 124 2.54 -3.53 11.78
CA GLY A 124 3.05 -3.82 10.44
C GLY A 124 2.24 -4.86 9.65
N ASP A 125 1.08 -5.27 10.16
CA ASP A 125 0.17 -6.25 9.55
C ASP A 125 -0.30 -5.88 8.13
N ASP A 126 -0.20 -4.60 7.76
CA ASP A 126 -0.47 -4.07 6.43
C ASP A 126 0.41 -4.66 5.32
N ILE A 127 1.50 -5.35 5.67
CA ILE A 127 2.33 -6.13 4.73
C ILE A 127 1.65 -7.43 4.26
N GLY A 128 0.61 -7.90 4.94
CA GLY A 128 -0.09 -9.17 4.67
C GLY A 128 -0.47 -9.46 3.21
N PRO A 129 -0.90 -8.47 2.39
CA PRO A 129 -1.17 -8.69 0.96
C PRO A 129 0.04 -9.17 0.17
N LEU A 130 1.26 -8.75 0.54
CA LEU A 130 2.49 -9.12 -0.16
C LEU A 130 2.85 -10.61 0.02
N ARG A 131 2.21 -11.32 0.96
CA ARG A 131 2.44 -12.76 1.19
C ARG A 131 2.23 -13.63 -0.04
N ILE A 132 1.49 -13.17 -1.06
CA ILE A 132 1.40 -13.87 -2.36
C ILE A 132 2.77 -14.07 -3.04
N ARG A 133 3.76 -13.24 -2.69
CA ARG A 133 5.15 -13.32 -3.15
C ARG A 133 6.11 -13.88 -2.09
N TYR A 134 5.61 -14.41 -0.97
CA TYR A 134 6.43 -14.89 0.15
C TYR A 134 7.49 -15.91 -0.27
N HIS A 135 7.12 -16.92 -1.06
CA HIS A 135 8.05 -17.92 -1.60
C HIS A 135 8.67 -17.54 -2.95
N ARG A 136 8.61 -16.25 -3.33
CA ARG A 136 9.02 -15.74 -4.67
C ARG A 136 9.89 -14.50 -4.62
N SER A 137 10.08 -13.92 -3.43
CA SER A 137 10.87 -12.71 -3.23
C SER A 137 11.49 -12.73 -1.84
N ASP A 138 12.82 -12.76 -1.78
CA ASP A 138 13.55 -12.81 -0.51
C ASP A 138 13.30 -11.56 0.34
N ILE A 139 13.17 -10.39 -0.30
CA ILE A 139 12.83 -9.14 0.38
C ILE A 139 11.47 -9.27 1.06
N ILE A 140 10.44 -9.71 0.33
CA ILE A 140 9.10 -9.86 0.90
C ILE A 140 9.10 -10.94 1.99
N LYS A 141 9.80 -12.05 1.77
CA LYS A 141 9.93 -13.12 2.78
C LYS A 141 10.51 -12.56 4.09
N GLN A 142 11.63 -11.87 4.01
CA GLN A 142 12.31 -11.30 5.18
C GLN A 142 11.43 -10.30 5.93
N GLU A 143 10.73 -9.42 5.20
CA GLU A 143 9.86 -8.43 5.84
C GLU A 143 8.59 -9.05 6.45
N VAL A 144 8.03 -10.08 5.81
CA VAL A 144 6.91 -10.85 6.38
C VAL A 144 7.35 -11.61 7.63
N ASP A 145 8.53 -12.23 7.61
CA ASP A 145 9.10 -12.96 8.76
C ASP A 145 9.43 -12.04 9.95
N LYS A 146 9.72 -10.75 9.69
CA LYS A 146 9.93 -9.74 10.76
C LYS A 146 8.64 -9.34 11.46
N VAL A 147 7.54 -9.21 10.70
CA VAL A 147 6.25 -8.75 11.21
C VAL A 147 5.47 -9.88 11.87
N PHE A 148 5.47 -11.04 11.23
CA PHE A 148 4.69 -12.18 11.68
C PHE A 148 5.61 -13.22 12.30
N SER A 149 5.23 -13.70 13.49
CA SER A 149 5.89 -14.85 14.10
C SER A 149 5.96 -16.02 13.12
N TYR A 150 7.03 -16.82 13.25
CA TYR A 150 7.23 -18.02 12.45
C TYR A 150 5.96 -18.86 12.37
N ASP A 151 5.44 -19.01 11.15
CA ASP A 151 4.25 -19.79 10.85
C ASP A 151 4.67 -21.09 10.13
N PRO A 152 4.79 -22.22 10.85
CA PRO A 152 5.22 -23.48 10.25
C PRO A 152 4.27 -23.95 9.14
N ILE A 153 2.98 -23.59 9.23
CA ILE A 153 1.98 -23.94 8.23
C ILE A 153 2.23 -23.14 6.94
N GLN A 154 2.56 -21.86 7.04
CA GLN A 154 2.89 -21.03 5.86
C GLN A 154 4.18 -21.50 5.15
N ASN A 155 5.13 -22.04 5.91
CA ASN A 155 6.35 -22.62 5.35
C ASN A 155 6.13 -23.99 4.71
N PHE A 156 5.25 -24.80 5.27
CA PHE A 156 4.93 -26.13 4.73
C PHE A 156 3.95 -26.05 3.54
N TYR A 157 2.82 -25.37 3.71
CA TYR A 157 1.75 -25.22 2.73
C TYR A 157 1.83 -23.87 2.02
N TRP A 158 2.41 -23.88 0.82
CA TRP A 158 2.71 -22.67 0.05
C TRP A 158 1.45 -22.05 -0.55
N SER A 159 0.44 -22.86 -0.86
CA SER A 159 -0.85 -22.39 -1.36
C SER A 159 -1.58 -21.46 -0.38
N LYS A 160 -1.26 -21.54 0.93
CA LYS A 160 -1.78 -20.63 1.97
C LYS A 160 -1.56 -19.16 1.64
N ALA A 161 -0.52 -18.82 0.87
CA ALA A 161 -0.26 -17.46 0.40
C ALA A 161 -1.45 -16.84 -0.37
N TYR A 162 -2.26 -17.70 -1.02
CA TYR A 162 -3.43 -17.33 -1.81
C TYR A 162 -4.77 -17.44 -1.05
N ASN A 163 -4.76 -17.81 0.23
CA ASN A 163 -5.99 -17.89 1.03
C ASN A 163 -6.76 -16.56 0.98
N GLY A 164 -8.07 -16.65 0.70
CA GLY A 164 -8.96 -15.49 0.52
C GLY A 164 -8.77 -14.70 -0.78
N LYS A 165 -7.83 -15.07 -1.65
CA LYS A 165 -7.55 -14.35 -2.92
C LYS A 165 -7.90 -15.13 -4.18
N VAL A 166 -8.13 -16.44 -4.08
CA VAL A 166 -8.36 -17.34 -5.23
C VAL A 166 -9.52 -16.85 -6.12
N LEU A 167 -10.67 -16.50 -5.54
CA LEU A 167 -11.81 -16.00 -6.31
C LEU A 167 -11.51 -14.67 -7.02
N GLY A 168 -10.85 -13.74 -6.32
CA GLY A 168 -10.43 -12.47 -6.90
C GLY A 168 -9.40 -12.63 -8.02
N LEU A 169 -8.52 -13.62 -7.90
CA LEU A 169 -7.53 -13.99 -8.90
C LEU A 169 -8.23 -14.47 -10.18
N PHE A 170 -9.14 -15.44 -10.09
CA PHE A 170 -9.88 -15.88 -11.28
C PHE A 170 -10.76 -14.79 -11.88
N LYS A 171 -11.44 -13.99 -11.05
CA LYS A 171 -12.24 -12.84 -11.53
C LYS A 171 -11.39 -11.88 -12.36
N ASN A 172 -10.22 -11.46 -11.87
CA ASN A 172 -9.38 -10.50 -12.59
C ASN A 172 -8.65 -11.12 -13.79
N PHE A 173 -8.48 -12.44 -13.82
CA PHE A 173 -7.93 -13.15 -14.97
C PHE A 173 -8.90 -13.15 -16.16
N PHE A 174 -10.19 -13.44 -15.92
CA PHE A 174 -11.20 -13.49 -16.99
C PHE A 174 -11.86 -12.14 -17.27
N MET A 175 -11.93 -11.26 -16.26
CA MET A 175 -12.63 -9.98 -16.33
C MET A 175 -11.72 -8.88 -15.76
N PRO A 176 -10.66 -8.48 -16.48
CA PRO A 176 -9.78 -7.43 -16.01
C PRO A 176 -10.55 -6.11 -15.86
N LYS A 177 -10.32 -5.39 -14.75
CA LYS A 177 -11.05 -4.15 -14.43
C LYS A 177 -10.68 -2.99 -15.37
N TYR A 178 -9.48 -3.02 -15.92
CA TYR A 178 -8.93 -1.96 -16.75
C TYR A 178 -7.88 -2.50 -17.73
N ASP A 179 -7.62 -1.72 -18.77
CA ASP A 179 -6.48 -1.92 -19.67
C ASP A 179 -5.19 -1.53 -18.94
N HIS A 180 -4.34 -2.51 -18.66
CA HIS A 180 -3.09 -2.28 -17.95
C HIS A 180 -2.10 -1.42 -18.74
N THR A 181 -2.19 -1.36 -20.08
CA THR A 181 -1.27 -0.57 -20.91
C THR A 181 -1.47 0.94 -20.76
N LYS A 182 -2.64 1.35 -20.25
CA LYS A 182 -3.02 2.75 -20.01
C LYS A 182 -3.18 3.07 -18.52
N TYR A 183 -2.88 2.11 -17.63
CA TYR A 183 -3.13 2.23 -16.21
C TYR A 183 -1.84 2.55 -15.44
N HIS A 184 -1.71 3.78 -14.96
CA HIS A 184 -0.54 4.21 -14.21
C HIS A 184 -0.67 4.03 -12.69
N GLY A 185 -1.53 3.12 -12.23
CA GLY A 185 -1.70 2.86 -10.80
C GLY A 185 -2.70 3.79 -10.11
N TYR A 186 -3.31 4.75 -10.81
CA TYR A 186 -4.30 5.65 -10.25
C TYR A 186 -5.71 5.06 -10.34
N ASP A 187 -6.43 4.96 -9.22
CA ASP A 187 -7.83 4.50 -9.17
C ASP A 187 -8.76 5.71 -8.95
N PRO A 188 -9.28 6.38 -9.99
CA PRO A 188 -10.14 7.55 -9.82
C PRO A 188 -11.46 7.21 -9.13
N ILE A 189 -11.99 8.18 -8.37
CA ILE A 189 -13.32 8.09 -7.76
C ILE A 189 -14.26 9.10 -8.42
N TYR A 190 -15.16 8.60 -9.25
CA TYR A 190 -16.19 9.41 -9.88
C TYR A 190 -17.41 9.52 -8.95
N VAL A 191 -17.72 10.74 -8.53
CA VAL A 191 -18.79 11.03 -7.59
C VAL A 191 -20.07 11.39 -8.37
N ASN A 192 -21.15 10.66 -8.12
CA ASN A 192 -22.47 10.96 -8.68
C ASN A 192 -23.29 11.85 -7.74
N GLU A 193 -24.45 12.33 -8.19
CA GLU A 193 -25.30 13.22 -7.40
C GLU A 193 -25.73 12.61 -6.06
N THR A 194 -26.09 11.33 -6.06
CA THR A 194 -26.47 10.61 -4.83
C THR A 194 -25.34 10.63 -3.80
N GLN A 195 -24.11 10.38 -4.22
CA GLN A 195 -22.94 10.40 -3.33
C GLN A 195 -22.64 11.82 -2.84
N ARG A 196 -22.79 12.84 -3.70
CA ARG A 196 -22.68 14.25 -3.29
C ARG A 196 -23.69 14.59 -2.19
N GLU A 197 -24.94 14.19 -2.35
CA GLU A 197 -25.98 14.43 -1.35
C GLU A 197 -25.73 13.67 -0.05
N ILE A 198 -25.24 12.42 -0.12
CA ILE A 198 -24.81 11.66 1.06
C ILE A 198 -23.71 12.43 1.80
N PHE A 199 -22.71 12.94 1.09
CA PHE A 199 -21.62 13.65 1.73
C PHE A 199 -22.08 15.00 2.32
N LYS A 200 -22.89 15.78 1.61
CA LYS A 200 -23.51 17.00 2.14
C LYS A 200 -24.30 16.74 3.43
N ASN A 201 -25.06 15.65 3.48
CA ASN A 201 -25.81 15.28 4.66
C ASN A 201 -24.92 14.78 5.81
N PHE A 202 -23.81 14.12 5.50
CA PHE A 202 -22.79 13.77 6.49
C PHE A 202 -22.16 15.02 7.12
N LEU A 203 -21.88 16.07 6.34
CA LEU A 203 -21.30 17.32 6.83
C LEU A 203 -22.23 18.11 7.76
N LYS A 204 -23.56 17.92 7.68
CA LYS A 204 -24.53 18.55 8.59
C LYS A 204 -24.52 17.92 9.99
N LYS A 205 -23.95 16.72 10.16
CA LYS A 205 -23.92 16.04 11.45
C LYS A 205 -22.82 16.62 12.34
N PRO A 206 -23.08 16.83 13.64
CA PRO A 206 -22.03 17.25 14.56
C PRO A 206 -20.94 16.19 14.58
N LYS A 207 -19.71 16.60 14.28
CA LYS A 207 -18.54 15.72 14.35
C LYS A 207 -17.95 15.79 15.76
N ARG A 208 -17.62 14.63 16.32
CA ARG A 208 -16.75 14.58 17.49
C ARG A 208 -15.32 14.80 17.01
N LYS A 209 -14.65 15.79 17.60
CA LYS A 209 -13.23 16.02 17.36
C LYS A 209 -12.43 14.90 18.03
N GLU A 210 -11.98 13.93 17.23
CA GLU A 210 -11.13 12.83 17.69
C GLU A 210 -9.68 13.13 17.29
N CYS A 211 -9.06 14.05 18.02
CA CYS A 211 -7.62 14.28 17.92
C CYS A 211 -6.87 13.33 18.84
N LEU A 212 -5.60 13.09 18.48
CA LEU A 212 -4.72 12.24 19.26
C LEU A 212 -4.32 12.95 20.56
N ASP A 213 -4.38 12.21 21.67
CA ASP A 213 -3.94 12.66 22.99
C ASP A 213 -2.44 12.41 23.23
N SER A 214 -1.79 11.62 22.36
CA SER A 214 -0.37 11.26 22.44
C SER A 214 0.26 11.30 21.05
N TYR A 215 1.45 11.90 20.98
CA TYR A 215 2.26 12.03 19.76
C TYR A 215 3.54 11.21 19.85
N ILE A 216 3.49 10.08 20.55
CA ILE A 216 4.60 9.15 20.63
C ILE A 216 4.66 8.38 19.30
N LEU A 217 5.76 8.56 18.58
CA LEU A 217 6.04 7.83 17.36
C LEU A 217 6.09 6.33 17.64
N ASN A 218 5.35 5.53 16.88
CA ASN A 218 5.41 4.08 17.02
C ASN A 218 6.81 3.57 16.61
N PRO A 219 7.52 2.78 17.44
CA PRO A 219 8.89 2.34 17.14
C PRO A 219 9.03 1.49 15.87
N LEU A 220 8.03 0.65 15.56
CA LEU A 220 8.04 -0.14 14.33
C LEU A 220 7.84 0.75 13.11
N TYR A 221 6.94 1.74 13.21
CA TYR A 221 6.73 2.73 12.16
C TYR A 221 8.00 3.56 11.91
N GLU A 222 8.65 4.02 12.97
CA GLU A 222 9.95 4.71 12.92
C GLU A 222 11.02 3.87 12.24
N SER A 223 11.13 2.59 12.62
CA SER A 223 12.06 1.65 12.01
C SER A 223 11.86 1.55 10.49
N TYR A 224 10.61 1.50 10.02
CA TYR A 224 10.33 1.47 8.58
C TYR A 224 10.67 2.79 7.88
N LEU A 225 10.38 3.94 8.50
CA LEU A 225 10.79 5.25 7.96
C LEU A 225 12.31 5.33 7.81
N ASN A 226 13.06 4.94 8.83
CA ASN A 226 14.52 4.91 8.79
C ASN A 226 15.06 3.96 7.73
N GLN A 227 14.43 2.80 7.54
CA GLN A 227 14.80 1.84 6.50
C GLN A 227 14.56 2.40 5.10
N ILE A 228 13.42 3.07 4.86
CA ILE A 228 13.13 3.73 3.57
C ILE A 228 14.14 4.84 3.32
N LYS A 229 14.38 5.71 4.31
CA LYS A 229 15.35 6.80 4.22
C LYS A 229 16.73 6.27 3.82
N THR A 230 17.24 5.30 4.58
CA THR A 230 18.55 4.67 4.33
C THR A 230 18.61 4.02 2.95
N PHE A 231 17.56 3.30 2.55
CA PHE A 231 17.50 2.70 1.22
C PHE A 231 17.55 3.78 0.14
N CYS A 232 16.78 4.86 0.26
CA CYS A 232 16.75 5.91 -0.74
C CYS A 232 18.11 6.63 -0.87
N GLU A 233 18.72 6.99 0.26
CA GLU A 233 20.03 7.65 0.31
C GLU A 233 21.13 6.79 -0.35
N ASN A 234 21.13 5.49 -0.08
CA ASN A 234 22.14 4.57 -0.60
C ASN A 234 21.93 4.17 -2.07
N ASN A 235 20.76 4.47 -2.65
CA ASN A 235 20.37 3.97 -3.97
C ASN A 235 19.88 5.10 -4.91
N ASN A 236 20.49 6.29 -4.79
CA ASN A 236 20.25 7.45 -5.66
C ASN A 236 18.77 7.84 -5.79
N LYS A 237 18.01 7.79 -4.70
CA LYS A 237 16.59 8.16 -4.68
C LYS A 237 16.37 9.39 -3.82
N ARG A 238 15.52 10.29 -4.31
CA ARG A 238 14.99 11.38 -3.48
C ARG A 238 13.73 10.88 -2.80
N LEU A 239 13.72 10.83 -1.48
CA LEU A 239 12.55 10.51 -0.67
C LEU A 239 11.81 11.80 -0.32
N VAL A 240 10.52 11.83 -0.58
CA VAL A 240 9.61 12.90 -0.15
C VAL A 240 8.42 12.29 0.57
N LEU A 241 8.20 12.69 1.81
CA LEU A 241 7.00 12.35 2.54
C LEU A 241 5.93 13.43 2.31
N ILE A 242 4.67 13.03 2.24
CA ILE A 242 3.55 13.98 2.14
C ILE A 242 2.42 13.57 3.06
N THR A 243 1.59 14.53 3.46
CA THR A 243 0.23 14.26 3.93
C THR A 243 -0.74 14.85 2.92
N SER A 244 -1.53 14.01 2.27
CA SER A 244 -2.52 14.46 1.30
C SER A 244 -3.71 15.19 1.95
N PRO A 245 -4.49 15.97 1.19
CA PRO A 245 -5.57 16.80 1.71
C PRO A 245 -6.65 16.04 2.49
N PHE A 246 -7.26 16.76 3.44
CA PHE A 246 -8.50 16.39 4.14
C PHE A 246 -9.59 17.43 3.88
N TYR A 247 -10.87 17.01 3.92
CA TYR A 247 -11.96 17.98 3.75
C TYR A 247 -11.95 19.00 4.90
N SER A 248 -11.76 18.52 6.12
CA SER A 248 -11.58 19.35 7.30
C SER A 248 -10.65 18.62 8.24
N ASP A 249 -9.41 19.09 8.33
CA ASP A 249 -8.48 18.62 9.34
C ASP A 249 -8.51 19.56 10.54
N GLU A 250 -9.10 19.10 11.64
CA GLU A 250 -9.25 19.88 12.87
C GLU A 250 -8.09 19.68 13.85
N CYS A 251 -7.17 18.75 13.58
CA CYS A 251 -6.24 18.21 14.58
C CYS A 251 -4.82 18.76 14.55
N LYS A 252 -4.57 19.86 13.82
CA LYS A 252 -3.30 20.63 13.61
C LYS A 252 -2.08 20.42 14.48
N ASN A 253 -2.23 20.15 15.77
CA ASN A 253 -1.12 19.80 16.63
C ASN A 253 -0.43 18.50 16.20
N ASP A 254 -1.19 17.53 15.68
CA ASP A 254 -0.61 16.30 15.13
C ASP A 254 0.28 16.56 13.91
N ASN A 255 -0.14 17.42 12.99
CA ASN A 255 0.64 17.82 11.83
C ASN A 255 1.91 18.57 12.24
N LYS A 256 1.81 19.49 13.20
CA LYS A 256 2.98 20.19 13.77
C LYS A 256 3.99 19.18 14.33
N LYS A 257 3.51 18.17 15.05
CA LYS A 257 4.36 17.11 15.61
C LYS A 257 4.99 16.25 14.53
N MET A 258 4.28 15.91 13.46
CA MET A 258 4.86 15.23 12.30
C MET A 258 5.96 16.06 11.63
N ILE A 259 5.73 17.36 11.44
CA ILE A 259 6.75 18.27 10.86
C ILE A 259 8.01 18.28 11.73
N GLU A 260 7.87 18.40 13.05
CA GLU A 260 8.99 18.34 14.00
C GLU A 260 9.76 17.01 13.91
N ILE A 261 9.05 15.88 13.86
CA ILE A 261 9.64 14.55 13.73
C ILE A 261 10.42 14.42 12.44
N PHE A 262 9.80 14.70 11.28
CA PHE A 262 10.47 14.51 9.98
C PHE A 262 11.63 15.48 9.77
N LYS A 263 11.54 16.70 10.32
CA LYS A 263 12.67 17.63 10.38
C LYS A 263 13.83 17.05 11.19
N THR A 264 13.55 16.46 12.35
CA THR A 264 14.57 15.82 13.20
C THR A 264 15.20 14.61 12.51
N MET A 265 14.41 13.84 11.76
CA MET A 265 14.88 12.71 10.96
C MET A 265 15.61 13.14 9.68
N ASN A 266 15.67 14.43 9.36
CA ASN A 266 16.20 14.96 8.10
C ASN A 266 15.53 14.33 6.87
N ILE A 267 14.20 14.25 6.87
CA ILE A 267 13.39 13.77 5.75
C ILE A 267 12.58 14.94 5.18
N GLU A 268 12.62 15.11 3.86
CA GLU A 268 11.78 16.10 3.16
C GLU A 268 10.30 15.74 3.35
N TYR A 269 9.50 16.69 3.85
CA TYR A 269 8.08 16.51 4.12
C TYR A 269 7.26 17.73 3.70
N HIS A 270 6.14 17.49 3.01
CA HIS A 270 5.17 18.51 2.63
C HIS A 270 3.78 18.18 3.17
N ASP A 271 3.22 19.09 3.96
CA ASP A 271 1.87 18.95 4.50
C ASP A 271 0.84 19.64 3.60
N PHE A 272 -0.02 18.85 2.96
CA PHE A 272 -1.15 19.33 2.15
C PHE A 272 -2.50 19.10 2.83
N SER A 273 -2.54 18.74 4.11
CA SER A 273 -3.78 18.47 4.85
C SER A 273 -4.83 19.58 4.71
N ASP A 274 -4.38 20.85 4.68
CA ASP A 274 -5.20 22.05 4.55
C ASP A 274 -5.35 22.61 3.13
N LEU A 275 -4.87 21.90 2.11
CA LEU A 275 -4.71 22.46 0.76
C LEU A 275 -5.97 23.16 0.23
N PHE A 276 -7.15 22.58 0.49
CA PHE A 276 -8.42 23.08 -0.02
C PHE A 276 -9.17 23.98 0.96
N ARG A 277 -8.58 24.38 2.09
CA ARG A 277 -9.27 25.15 3.14
C ARG A 277 -10.00 26.39 2.62
N ASP A 278 -9.34 27.15 1.74
CA ASP A 278 -9.88 28.42 1.21
C ASP A 278 -10.76 28.24 -0.04
N ASN A 279 -10.75 27.05 -0.66
CA ASN A 279 -11.54 26.71 -1.85
C ASN A 279 -12.07 25.28 -1.76
N ASN A 280 -12.79 24.99 -0.68
CA ASN A 280 -13.22 23.64 -0.35
C ASN A 280 -14.49 23.23 -1.08
N GLN A 281 -14.38 22.99 -2.39
CA GLN A 281 -15.54 22.65 -3.21
C GLN A 281 -15.98 21.21 -2.98
N ILE A 282 -17.28 20.99 -2.74
CA ILE A 282 -17.84 19.66 -2.46
C ILE A 282 -17.52 18.63 -3.56
N GLU A 283 -17.40 19.09 -4.79
CA GLU A 283 -17.06 18.29 -5.97
C GLU A 283 -15.64 17.73 -5.97
N TYR A 284 -14.74 18.25 -5.14
CA TYR A 284 -13.39 17.71 -4.97
C TYR A 284 -13.37 16.47 -4.08
N TRP A 285 -14.50 16.10 -3.47
CA TRP A 285 -14.55 15.10 -2.42
C TRP A 285 -15.59 14.04 -2.70
N LYS A 286 -15.21 12.81 -2.39
CA LYS A 286 -16.14 11.68 -2.28
C LYS A 286 -16.66 11.58 -0.85
N ASP A 287 -15.77 11.75 0.12
CA ASP A 287 -16.05 11.81 1.57
C ASP A 287 -15.03 12.74 2.25
N ASP A 288 -14.99 12.80 3.58
CA ASP A 288 -14.15 13.78 4.30
C ASP A 288 -12.64 13.45 4.30
N VAL A 289 -12.26 12.28 3.79
CA VAL A 289 -10.86 11.84 3.73
C VAL A 289 -10.42 11.43 2.31
N HIS A 290 -11.36 11.20 1.38
CA HIS A 290 -11.08 10.81 0.00
C HIS A 290 -11.51 11.87 -1.02
N LEU A 291 -10.58 12.26 -1.89
CA LEU A 291 -10.84 13.10 -3.05
C LEU A 291 -11.68 12.35 -4.09
N SER A 292 -12.46 13.10 -4.84
CA SER A 292 -12.99 12.69 -6.14
C SER A 292 -11.87 12.73 -7.20
N ASP A 293 -12.13 12.19 -8.39
CA ASP A 293 -11.25 12.37 -9.54
C ASP A 293 -10.93 13.85 -9.77
N LYS A 294 -11.95 14.72 -9.78
CA LYS A 294 -11.77 16.17 -9.96
C LYS A 294 -10.82 16.78 -8.92
N GLY A 295 -11.00 16.44 -7.64
CA GLY A 295 -10.11 16.91 -6.57
C GLY A 295 -8.69 16.35 -6.69
N ALA A 296 -8.56 15.08 -7.08
CA ALA A 296 -7.27 14.42 -7.28
C ALA A 296 -6.48 15.01 -8.45
N GLN A 297 -7.13 15.37 -9.56
CA GLN A 297 -6.46 16.05 -10.68
C GLN A 297 -5.85 17.39 -10.21
N VAL A 298 -6.62 18.22 -9.49
CA VAL A 298 -6.16 19.50 -8.95
C VAL A 298 -5.02 19.31 -7.95
N PHE A 299 -5.17 18.36 -7.02
CA PHE A 299 -4.12 18.07 -6.04
C PHE A 299 -2.83 17.59 -6.71
N SER A 300 -2.93 16.73 -7.72
CA SER A 300 -1.76 16.17 -8.41
C SER A 300 -0.95 17.25 -9.15
N GLU A 301 -1.61 18.24 -9.75
CA GLU A 301 -0.95 19.38 -10.39
C GLU A 301 -0.22 20.26 -9.35
N ILE A 302 -0.83 20.49 -8.18
CA ILE A 302 -0.21 21.23 -7.08
C ILE A 302 0.97 20.46 -6.49
N LEU A 303 0.80 19.16 -6.27
CA LEU A 303 1.87 18.26 -5.80
C LEU A 303 3.04 18.28 -6.78
N ASN A 304 2.79 18.19 -8.08
CA ASN A 304 3.84 18.29 -9.10
C ASN A 304 4.67 19.57 -8.92
N ASN A 305 4.01 20.72 -8.80
CA ASN A 305 4.69 21.99 -8.62
C ASN A 305 5.52 22.03 -7.32
N ALA A 306 5.01 21.45 -6.23
CA ALA A 306 5.74 21.39 -4.96
C ALA A 306 6.99 20.50 -5.03
N LEU A 307 6.95 19.40 -5.79
CA LEU A 307 8.08 18.48 -5.94
C LEU A 307 9.25 19.08 -6.73
N TYR A 308 8.97 20.00 -7.66
CA TYR A 308 9.97 20.59 -8.57
C TYR A 308 10.26 22.07 -8.36
N LYS A 309 9.55 22.77 -7.47
CA LYS A 309 9.98 24.09 -7.02
C LYS A 309 11.32 23.93 -6.31
N LYS A 310 12.39 24.40 -6.97
CA LYS A 310 13.68 24.64 -6.35
C LYS A 310 13.46 25.66 -5.23
N ASN A 311 13.71 25.26 -3.99
CA ASN A 311 14.16 26.21 -2.97
C ASN A 311 15.57 26.66 -3.34
#